data_AF-A0A370D916-F1
#
_entry.id   AF-A0A370D916-F1
#
_cell.length_a   1.000
_cell.length_b   1.000
_cell.length_c   1.000
_cell.angle_alpha   90.00
_cell.angle_beta   90.00
_cell.angle_gamma   90.00
#
_symmetry.space_group_name_H-M   'P 1'
#
loop_
_entity.id
_entity.type
_entity.pdbx_description
1 polymer ?
#
loop_
_entity_poly.entity_id
_entity_poly.type
_entity_poly.pdbx_seq_one_letter_code
_entity_poly.pdbx_strand_id
1 'polypeptide(L)'
;MSSPEDKMENIFLDNLKHEIRTQLTAILGYSELLLDNRQSESDRINSINTIIRSGRQLQEIVNNISDIRQNEDQKNEVDLKKIVKEIIYPGLYSNIVSGRILLAEDNQDNQELVSLYIRTAGAEVDVANNGQQAVEMAKQHNYDLILLDMKMPVMSGLEAAALLNEQACKSPIVALTANAFEDMAEDCINAGCRGFLTKPIDRSRFYQVLRKYLAASPDKIIPLRSSLLDDEPELLDLIKKYTAKYPSMIQDLKKTFEYTDGSEFEMLLHDIKSTGGNYGFMLITDLAVMIKTHLNNHNRIAIVPLLDELESLHKRMLLAFE
;
A
#
# COMPACT_ATOMS: atom_id res chain seq x y z
N MET A 1 38.84 -6.51 -2.38
CA MET A 1 37.64 -6.63 -1.53
C MET A 1 36.47 -6.18 -2.39
N SER A 2 35.49 -7.04 -2.64
CA SER A 2 34.31 -6.67 -3.44
C SER A 2 33.60 -5.47 -2.81
N SER A 3 33.14 -4.53 -3.63
CA SER A 3 32.48 -3.33 -3.16
C SER A 3 31.19 -3.69 -2.39
N PRO A 4 30.67 -2.80 -1.52
CA PRO A 4 29.38 -2.98 -0.88
C PRO A 4 28.24 -3.24 -1.88
N GLU A 5 28.33 -2.63 -3.07
CA GLU A 5 27.42 -2.79 -4.20
C GLU A 5 27.47 -4.21 -4.78
N ASP A 6 28.68 -4.74 -5.03
CA ASP A 6 28.86 -6.12 -5.54
C ASP A 6 28.32 -7.17 -4.55
N LYS A 7 28.42 -6.91 -3.23
CA LYS A 7 27.89 -7.82 -2.21
C LYS A 7 26.36 -7.78 -2.17
N MET A 8 25.75 -6.61 -2.35
CA MET A 8 24.30 -6.46 -2.41
C MET A 8 23.71 -7.05 -3.68
N GLU A 9 24.36 -6.87 -4.83
CA GLU A 9 23.91 -7.45 -6.11
C GLU A 9 23.93 -8.99 -6.05
N ASN A 10 24.98 -9.57 -5.46
CA ASN A 10 25.05 -11.03 -5.27
C ASN A 10 23.94 -11.53 -4.32
N ILE A 11 23.65 -10.82 -3.23
CA ILE A 11 22.54 -11.17 -2.31
C ILE A 11 21.18 -11.06 -3.01
N PHE A 12 20.98 -10.03 -3.85
CA PHE A 12 19.76 -9.84 -4.63
C PHE A 12 19.56 -11.00 -5.62
N LEU A 13 20.59 -11.33 -6.40
CA LEU A 13 20.54 -12.43 -7.36
C LEU A 13 20.32 -13.77 -6.66
N ASP A 14 20.91 -13.98 -5.48
CA ASP A 14 20.74 -15.22 -4.73
C ASP A 14 19.34 -15.35 -4.13
N ASN A 15 18.74 -14.25 -3.66
CA ASN A 15 17.35 -14.23 -3.19
C ASN A 15 16.35 -14.44 -4.34
N LEU A 16 16.56 -13.77 -5.48
CA LEU A 16 15.72 -13.93 -6.67
C LEU A 16 15.78 -15.37 -7.18
N LYS A 17 16.98 -15.95 -7.29
CA LYS A 17 17.18 -17.37 -7.62
C LYS A 17 16.49 -18.26 -6.61
N HIS A 18 16.60 -17.95 -5.32
CA HIS A 18 15.99 -18.75 -4.26
C HIS A 18 14.46 -18.75 -4.39
N GLU A 19 13.85 -17.59 -4.62
CA GLU A 19 12.40 -17.44 -4.69
C GLU A 19 11.82 -18.06 -5.96
N ILE A 20 12.45 -17.84 -7.12
CA ILE A 20 12.10 -18.51 -8.38
C ILE A 20 12.20 -20.04 -8.20
N ARG A 21 13.29 -20.52 -7.60
CA ARG A 21 13.49 -21.95 -7.35
C ARG A 21 12.43 -22.51 -6.41
N THR A 22 12.06 -21.82 -5.34
CA THR A 22 11.01 -22.27 -4.41
C THR A 22 9.67 -22.42 -5.14
N GLN A 23 9.28 -21.43 -5.94
CA GLN A 23 8.02 -21.46 -6.67
C GLN A 23 8.01 -22.56 -7.75
N LEU A 24 9.09 -22.70 -8.52
CA LEU A 24 9.23 -23.77 -9.51
C LEU A 24 9.23 -25.15 -8.86
N THR A 25 9.90 -25.32 -7.72
CA THR A 25 9.93 -26.58 -6.96
C THR A 25 8.52 -26.96 -6.49
N ALA A 26 7.74 -25.99 -6.00
CA ALA A 26 6.36 -26.22 -5.62
C ALA A 26 5.50 -26.61 -6.84
N ILE A 27 5.59 -25.87 -7.94
CA ILE A 27 4.83 -26.16 -9.17
C ILE A 27 5.12 -27.58 -9.67
N LEU A 28 6.40 -27.95 -9.76
CA LEU A 28 6.81 -29.28 -10.21
C LEU A 28 6.34 -30.37 -9.25
N GLY A 29 6.62 -30.23 -7.94
CA GLY A 29 6.23 -31.23 -6.94
C GLY A 29 4.73 -31.45 -6.86
N TYR A 30 3.92 -30.38 -6.85
CA TYR A 30 2.45 -30.52 -6.85
C TYR A 30 1.90 -31.01 -8.20
N SER A 31 2.58 -30.72 -9.32
CA SER A 31 2.21 -31.30 -10.62
C SER A 31 2.49 -32.80 -10.68
N GLU A 32 3.60 -33.26 -10.09
CA GLU A 32 3.92 -34.68 -9.95
C GLU A 32 2.92 -35.41 -9.05
N LEU A 33 2.48 -34.78 -7.95
CA LEU A 33 1.45 -35.31 -7.07
C LEU A 33 0.10 -35.53 -7.79
N LEU A 34 -0.25 -34.65 -8.74
CA LEU A 34 -1.46 -34.79 -9.55
C LEU A 34 -1.44 -35.97 -10.53
N LEU A 35 -0.27 -36.58 -10.76
CA LEU A 35 -0.15 -37.80 -11.57
C LEU A 35 -0.52 -39.07 -10.78
N ASP A 36 -0.61 -39.01 -9.44
CA ASP A 36 -1.10 -40.14 -8.64
C ASP A 36 -2.64 -40.18 -8.64
N ASN A 37 -3.20 -41.08 -9.44
CA ASN A 37 -4.65 -41.29 -9.57
C ASN A 37 -5.32 -41.83 -8.29
N ARG A 38 -4.57 -42.09 -7.21
CA ARG A 38 -5.11 -42.52 -5.91
C ARG A 38 -5.45 -41.35 -4.98
N GLN A 39 -5.15 -40.11 -5.37
CA GLN A 39 -5.48 -38.93 -4.57
C GLN A 39 -6.98 -38.70 -4.47
N SER A 40 -7.42 -38.18 -3.32
CA SER A 40 -8.79 -37.70 -3.18
C SER A 40 -9.01 -36.47 -4.06
N GLU A 41 -10.25 -36.20 -4.43
CA GLU A 41 -10.62 -34.99 -5.17
C GLU A 41 -10.19 -33.70 -4.44
N SER A 42 -10.28 -33.70 -3.10
CA SER A 42 -9.84 -32.59 -2.27
C SER A 42 -8.33 -32.34 -2.35
N ASP A 43 -7.52 -33.41 -2.33
CA ASP A 43 -6.05 -33.31 -2.43
C ASP A 43 -5.61 -32.81 -3.81
N ARG A 44 -6.34 -33.21 -4.86
CA ARG A 44 -6.11 -32.72 -6.22
C ARG A 44 -6.43 -31.23 -6.33
N ILE A 45 -7.54 -30.78 -5.76
CA ILE A 45 -7.91 -29.36 -5.72
C ILE A 45 -6.86 -28.54 -4.95
N ASN A 46 -6.38 -29.03 -3.81
CA ASN A 46 -5.33 -28.36 -3.03
C ASN A 46 -4.00 -28.25 -3.79
N SER A 47 -3.63 -29.31 -4.52
CA SER A 47 -2.44 -29.31 -5.37
C SER A 47 -2.57 -28.30 -6.52
N ILE A 48 -3.72 -28.25 -7.20
CA ILE A 48 -4.02 -27.27 -8.25
C ILE A 48 -3.97 -25.84 -7.70
N ASN A 49 -4.59 -25.57 -6.56
CA ASN A 49 -4.57 -24.24 -5.93
C ASN A 49 -3.14 -23.80 -5.58
N THR A 50 -2.30 -24.74 -5.14
CA THR A 50 -0.90 -24.45 -4.83
C THR A 50 -0.08 -24.16 -6.09
N ILE A 51 -0.33 -24.88 -7.18
CA ILE A 51 0.28 -24.60 -8.50
C ILE A 51 -0.14 -23.21 -8.99
N ILE A 52 -1.43 -22.88 -8.94
CA ILE A 52 -1.94 -21.56 -9.38
C ILE A 52 -1.33 -20.43 -8.54
N ARG A 53 -1.28 -20.59 -7.22
CA ARG A 53 -0.67 -19.60 -6.32
C ARG A 53 0.81 -19.40 -6.65
N SER A 54 1.56 -20.49 -6.82
CA SER A 54 2.99 -20.43 -7.12
C SER A 54 3.27 -19.81 -8.50
N GLY A 55 2.40 -20.10 -9.48
CA GLY A 55 2.45 -19.49 -10.81
C GLY A 55 2.18 -17.98 -10.81
N ARG A 56 1.20 -17.53 -10.01
CA ARG A 56 0.93 -16.09 -9.83
C ARG A 56 2.11 -15.37 -9.18
N GLN A 57 2.74 -15.98 -8.17
CA GLN A 57 3.92 -15.41 -7.52
C GLN A 57 5.10 -15.30 -8.49
N LEU A 58 5.31 -16.27 -9.38
CA LEU A 58 6.30 -16.16 -10.46
C LEU A 58 5.98 -15.05 -11.46
N GLN A 59 4.71 -14.87 -11.82
CA GLN A 59 4.29 -13.78 -12.71
C GLN A 59 4.57 -12.40 -12.08
N GLU A 60 4.33 -12.23 -10.78
CA GLU A 60 4.68 -11.02 -10.05
C GLU A 60 6.19 -10.76 -10.08
N ILE A 61 7.01 -11.79 -9.81
CA ILE A 61 8.48 -11.68 -9.89
C ILE A 61 8.93 -11.25 -11.29
N VAL A 62 8.37 -11.85 -12.35
CA VAL A 62 8.72 -11.53 -13.75
C VAL A 62 8.28 -10.12 -14.15
N ASN A 63 7.09 -9.69 -13.73
CA ASN A 63 6.59 -8.34 -13.99
C ASN A 63 7.47 -7.30 -13.28
N ASN A 64 7.82 -7.55 -12.02
CA ASN A 64 8.71 -6.67 -11.25
C ASN A 64 10.11 -6.55 -11.90
N ILE A 65 10.68 -7.65 -12.43
CA ILE A 65 11.95 -7.60 -13.20
C ILE A 65 11.80 -6.79 -14.50
N SER A 66 10.65 -6.90 -15.17
CA SER A 66 10.40 -6.19 -16.43
C SER A 66 10.22 -4.68 -16.21
N ASP A 67 9.57 -4.30 -15.11
CA ASP A 67 9.43 -2.90 -14.68
C ASP A 67 10.77 -2.28 -14.28
N ILE A 68 11.71 -3.07 -13.73
CA ILE A 68 13.08 -2.63 -13.45
C ILE A 68 13.80 -2.25 -14.75
N ARG A 69 13.72 -3.10 -15.80
CA ARG A 69 14.39 -2.85 -17.08
C ARG A 69 13.85 -1.63 -17.85
N GLN A 70 12.55 -1.35 -17.75
CA GLN A 70 11.97 -0.17 -18.41
C GLN A 70 12.37 1.14 -17.71
N ASN A 71 12.78 1.10 -16.45
CA ASN A 71 13.19 2.27 -15.68
C ASN A 71 14.71 2.53 -15.73
N GLU A 72 15.54 1.57 -16.16
CA GLU A 72 17.01 1.74 -16.30
C GLU A 72 17.41 2.69 -17.45
N ASP A 73 16.57 2.88 -18.46
CA ASP A 73 16.86 3.80 -19.58
C ASP A 73 16.82 5.28 -19.18
N GLN A 74 16.35 5.61 -17.97
CA GLN A 74 16.41 6.95 -17.40
C GLN A 74 17.47 7.01 -16.30
N LYS A 75 18.70 7.38 -16.70
CA LYS A 75 19.82 7.73 -15.81
C LYS A 75 19.35 8.52 -14.58
N ASN A 76 19.27 7.86 -13.44
CA ASN A 76 19.58 8.38 -12.12
C ASN A 76 19.89 7.17 -11.24
N GLU A 77 21.01 7.28 -10.53
CA GLU A 77 21.54 6.36 -9.53
C GLU A 77 20.44 5.52 -8.86
N VAL A 78 20.38 4.24 -9.25
CA VAL A 78 19.35 3.31 -8.80
C VAL A 78 19.53 3.09 -7.31
N ASP A 79 18.66 3.67 -6.49
CA ASP A 79 18.65 3.42 -5.06
C ASP A 79 18.16 1.97 -4.82
N LEU A 80 19.12 1.04 -4.79
CA LEU A 80 18.88 -0.39 -4.56
C LEU A 80 18.09 -0.65 -3.27
N LYS A 81 18.12 0.26 -2.28
CA LYS A 81 17.28 0.14 -1.08
C LYS A 81 15.79 0.32 -1.39
N LYS A 82 15.46 1.19 -2.36
CA LYS A 82 14.10 1.41 -2.82
C LYS A 82 13.56 0.16 -3.54
N ILE A 83 14.35 -0.41 -4.44
CA ILE A 83 13.97 -1.63 -5.18
C ILE A 83 13.78 -2.82 -4.22
N VAL A 84 14.68 -3.01 -3.26
CA VAL A 84 14.57 -4.07 -2.25
C VAL A 84 13.32 -3.90 -1.38
N LYS A 85 12.94 -2.66 -1.04
CA LYS A 85 11.68 -2.38 -0.32
C LYS A 85 10.44 -2.64 -1.18
N GLU A 86 10.47 -2.35 -2.47
CA GLU A 86 9.33 -2.57 -3.39
C GLU A 86 9.09 -4.05 -3.69
N ILE A 87 10.15 -4.87 -3.70
CA ILE A 87 10.08 -6.31 -3.94
C ILE A 87 9.69 -7.08 -2.67
N ILE A 88 10.23 -6.71 -1.51
CA ILE A 88 9.88 -7.35 -0.22
C ILE A 88 8.50 -6.86 0.29
N TYR A 89 8.11 -5.63 -0.06
CA TYR A 89 6.80 -5.05 0.27
C TYR A 89 6.08 -4.53 -0.97
N PRO A 90 5.32 -5.38 -1.67
CA PRO A 90 4.37 -4.90 -2.64
C PRO A 90 3.34 -4.01 -1.92
N GLY A 91 3.53 -2.68 -1.98
CA GLY A 91 2.54 -1.68 -1.55
C GLY A 91 2.75 -0.96 -0.22
N LEU A 92 3.79 -1.26 0.58
CA LEU A 92 4.00 -0.54 1.87
C LEU A 92 4.86 0.73 1.72
N TYR A 93 5.77 0.77 0.74
CA TYR A 93 6.66 1.93 0.50
C TYR A 93 6.63 2.45 -0.95
N SER A 94 6.05 1.72 -1.90
CA SER A 94 5.93 2.15 -3.31
C SER A 94 4.85 3.20 -3.55
N ASN A 95 4.00 3.47 -2.55
CA ASN A 95 2.81 4.32 -2.69
C ASN A 95 2.93 5.69 -2.02
N ILE A 96 4.09 6.02 -1.44
CA ILE A 96 4.27 7.30 -0.77
C ILE A 96 4.46 8.40 -1.82
N VAL A 97 3.45 9.24 -1.92
CA VAL A 97 3.38 10.40 -2.79
C VAL A 97 3.26 11.67 -1.95
N SER A 98 3.53 12.81 -2.57
CA SER A 98 3.24 14.11 -1.98
C SER A 98 2.47 14.97 -2.96
N GLY A 99 1.51 15.71 -2.42
CA GLY A 99 0.67 16.66 -3.15
C GLY A 99 -0.65 16.86 -2.42
N ARG A 100 -1.40 17.88 -2.85
CA ARG A 100 -2.71 18.24 -2.32
C ARG A 100 -3.79 17.82 -3.30
N ILE A 101 -4.73 17.00 -2.85
CA ILE A 101 -5.81 16.45 -3.66
C ILE A 101 -7.13 17.11 -3.25
N LEU A 102 -7.92 17.51 -4.23
CA LEU A 102 -9.33 17.85 -4.03
C LEU A 102 -10.18 16.62 -4.33
N LEU A 103 -10.92 16.13 -3.35
CA LEU A 103 -11.92 15.07 -3.52
C LEU A 103 -13.32 15.70 -3.51
N ALA A 104 -14.09 15.54 -4.58
CA ALA A 104 -15.52 15.83 -4.55
C ALA A 104 -16.34 14.55 -4.57
N GLU A 105 -17.10 14.34 -3.51
CA GLU A 105 -17.94 13.17 -3.26
C GLU A 105 -19.08 13.62 -2.33
N ASP A 106 -20.31 13.16 -2.55
CA ASP A 106 -21.48 13.61 -1.77
C ASP A 106 -21.82 12.68 -0.60
N ASN A 107 -21.35 11.43 -0.65
CA ASN A 107 -21.55 10.45 0.41
C ASN A 107 -20.41 10.50 1.45
N GLN A 108 -20.76 10.73 2.72
CA GLN A 108 -19.80 10.88 3.82
C GLN A 108 -18.91 9.64 4.02
N ASP A 109 -19.47 8.43 3.96
CA ASP A 109 -18.69 7.19 4.13
C ASP A 109 -17.63 7.04 3.02
N ASN A 110 -17.99 7.39 1.78
CA ASN A 110 -17.05 7.39 0.65
C ASN A 110 -15.98 8.48 0.81
N GLN A 111 -16.34 9.68 1.28
CA GLN A 111 -15.39 10.75 1.56
C GLN A 111 -14.32 10.29 2.56
N GLU A 112 -14.75 9.66 3.65
CA GLU A 112 -13.85 9.14 4.70
C GLU A 112 -12.94 8.04 4.16
N LEU A 113 -13.50 7.07 3.43
CA LEU A 113 -12.74 5.95 2.85
C LEU A 113 -11.67 6.43 1.86
N VAL A 114 -12.04 7.31 0.93
CA VAL A 114 -11.09 7.81 -0.08
C VAL A 114 -10.06 8.73 0.56
N SER A 115 -10.46 9.58 1.51
CA SER A 115 -9.54 10.41 2.28
C SER A 115 -8.52 9.57 3.04
N LEU A 116 -8.94 8.45 3.63
CA LEU A 116 -8.04 7.50 4.28
C LEU A 116 -7.01 6.96 3.29
N TYR A 117 -7.42 6.53 2.09
CA TYR A 117 -6.49 6.05 1.07
C TYR A 117 -5.49 7.13 0.64
N ILE A 118 -5.94 8.36 0.46
CA ILE A 118 -5.08 9.50 0.09
C ILE A 118 -4.04 9.78 1.18
N ARG A 119 -4.49 9.89 2.44
CA ARG A 119 -3.61 10.14 3.60
C ARG A 119 -2.63 9.00 3.83
N THR A 120 -3.08 7.76 3.61
CA THR A 120 -2.21 6.56 3.67
C THR A 120 -1.15 6.58 2.58
N ALA A 121 -1.43 7.20 1.44
CA ALA A 121 -0.44 7.48 0.38
C ALA A 121 0.51 8.65 0.74
N GLY A 122 0.27 9.38 1.82
CA GLY A 122 1.08 10.54 2.22
C GLY A 122 0.66 11.86 1.57
N ALA A 123 -0.41 11.88 0.79
CA ALA A 123 -0.95 13.11 0.21
C ALA A 123 -1.96 13.79 1.15
N GLU A 124 -2.14 15.09 0.96
CA GLU A 124 -3.15 15.90 1.65
C GLU A 124 -4.46 15.86 0.86
N VAL A 125 -5.59 15.96 1.57
CA VAL A 125 -6.92 15.93 0.96
C VAL A 125 -7.80 17.03 1.53
N ASP A 126 -8.41 17.78 0.62
CA ASP A 126 -9.57 18.62 0.92
C ASP A 126 -10.82 18.00 0.30
N VAL A 127 -11.96 18.14 0.98
CA VAL A 127 -13.21 17.50 0.58
C VAL A 127 -14.25 18.55 0.19
N ALA A 128 -14.87 18.33 -0.97
CA ALA A 128 -16.04 19.04 -1.46
C ALA A 128 -17.25 18.09 -1.50
N ASN A 129 -18.41 18.57 -1.07
CA ASN A 129 -19.64 17.76 -0.96
C ASN A 129 -20.47 17.73 -2.25
N ASN A 130 -20.07 18.48 -3.28
CA ASN A 130 -20.71 18.51 -4.59
C ASN A 130 -19.79 19.20 -5.62
N GLY A 131 -20.17 19.16 -6.90
CA GLY A 131 -19.41 19.76 -7.99
C GLY A 131 -19.21 21.27 -7.87
N GLN A 132 -20.21 22.02 -7.37
CA GLN A 132 -20.14 23.47 -7.25
C GLN A 132 -19.08 23.89 -6.22
N GLN A 133 -19.08 23.24 -5.05
CA GLN A 133 -18.05 23.44 -4.03
C GLN A 133 -16.66 23.08 -4.56
N ALA A 134 -16.55 22.01 -5.35
CA ALA A 134 -15.27 21.61 -5.95
C ALA A 134 -14.72 22.69 -6.89
N VAL A 135 -15.59 23.27 -7.75
CA VAL A 135 -15.22 24.38 -8.64
C VAL A 135 -14.78 25.62 -7.85
N GLU A 136 -15.49 25.97 -6.77
CA GLU A 136 -15.12 27.11 -5.92
C GLU A 136 -13.78 26.91 -5.22
N MET A 137 -13.56 25.72 -4.65
CA MET A 137 -12.30 25.39 -3.96
C MET A 137 -11.12 25.38 -4.93
N ALA A 138 -11.28 24.83 -6.14
CA ALA A 138 -10.24 24.81 -7.17
C ALA A 138 -9.88 26.21 -7.73
N LYS A 139 -10.76 27.20 -7.57
CA LYS A 139 -10.44 28.61 -7.88
C LYS A 139 -9.59 29.27 -6.80
N GLN A 140 -9.77 28.87 -5.55
CA GLN A 140 -9.12 29.48 -4.39
C GLN A 140 -7.79 28.82 -4.04
N HIS A 141 -7.63 27.54 -4.38
CA HIS A 141 -6.47 26.73 -4.01
C HIS A 141 -5.94 25.99 -5.24
N ASN A 142 -4.62 25.77 -5.25
CA ASN A 142 -3.99 24.93 -6.26
C ASN A 142 -3.95 23.50 -5.76
N TYR A 143 -4.43 22.57 -6.58
CA TYR A 143 -4.40 21.14 -6.32
C TYR A 143 -3.50 20.43 -7.33
N ASP A 144 -2.81 19.38 -6.90
CA ASP A 144 -1.98 18.55 -7.76
C ASP A 144 -2.82 17.48 -8.49
N LEU A 145 -3.98 17.15 -7.93
CA LEU A 145 -4.95 16.21 -8.49
C LEU A 145 -6.36 16.55 -8.00
N ILE A 146 -7.35 16.42 -8.89
CA ILE A 146 -8.77 16.51 -8.54
C ILE A 146 -9.42 15.15 -8.82
N LEU A 147 -10.08 14.59 -7.82
CA LEU A 147 -10.92 13.40 -7.91
C LEU A 147 -12.39 13.84 -7.84
N LEU A 148 -13.18 13.55 -8.87
CA LEU A 148 -14.60 13.96 -8.94
C LEU A 148 -15.51 12.75 -9.04
N ASP A 149 -16.45 12.59 -8.11
CA ASP A 149 -17.60 11.72 -8.36
C ASP A 149 -18.46 12.28 -9.49
N MET A 150 -18.78 11.45 -10.47
CA MET A 150 -19.62 11.84 -11.60
C MET A 150 -21.07 12.12 -11.20
N LYS A 151 -21.58 11.45 -10.16
CA LYS A 151 -22.97 11.63 -9.71
C LYS A 151 -23.03 12.26 -8.33
N MET A 152 -23.30 13.55 -8.29
CA MET A 152 -23.50 14.32 -7.05
C MET A 152 -24.72 15.23 -7.19
N PRO A 153 -25.40 15.61 -6.09
CA PRO A 153 -26.45 16.62 -6.09
C PRO A 153 -25.86 18.01 -6.37
N VAL A 154 -26.74 18.98 -6.65
CA VAL A 154 -26.45 20.40 -6.93
C VAL A 154 -25.71 20.61 -8.27
N MET A 155 -24.55 20.01 -8.43
CA MET A 155 -23.76 20.00 -9.66
C MET A 155 -23.06 18.65 -9.76
N SER A 156 -23.25 17.98 -10.89
CA SER A 156 -22.60 16.70 -11.18
C SER A 156 -21.09 16.86 -11.38
N GLY A 157 -20.34 15.78 -11.22
CA GLY A 157 -18.90 15.80 -11.51
C GLY A 157 -18.58 16.07 -12.97
N LEU A 158 -19.48 15.68 -13.89
CA LEU A 158 -19.33 15.96 -15.32
C LEU A 158 -19.43 17.46 -15.61
N GLU A 159 -20.45 18.14 -15.06
CA GLU A 159 -20.62 19.60 -15.16
C GLU A 159 -19.44 20.34 -14.50
N ALA A 160 -19.00 19.87 -13.33
CA ALA A 160 -17.85 20.44 -12.63
C ALA A 160 -16.56 20.30 -13.44
N ALA A 161 -16.31 19.12 -14.03
CA ALA A 161 -15.14 18.88 -14.87
C ALA A 161 -15.13 19.83 -16.09
N ALA A 162 -16.26 19.96 -16.78
CA ALA A 162 -16.39 20.86 -17.92
C ALA A 162 -16.09 22.32 -17.52
N LEU A 163 -16.66 22.80 -16.41
CA LEU A 163 -16.41 24.16 -15.91
C LEU A 163 -14.95 24.39 -15.50
N LEU A 164 -14.31 23.40 -14.86
CA LEU A 164 -12.90 23.48 -14.49
C LEU A 164 -12.00 23.52 -15.73
N ASN A 165 -12.34 22.73 -16.75
CA ASN A 165 -11.61 22.71 -18.01
C ASN A 165 -11.77 24.02 -18.80
N GLU A 166 -12.98 24.57 -18.88
CA GLU A 166 -13.25 25.89 -19.48
C GLU A 166 -12.49 27.03 -18.78
N GLN A 167 -12.31 26.94 -17.46
CA GLN A 167 -11.54 27.89 -16.67
C GLN A 167 -10.02 27.67 -16.76
N ALA A 168 -9.58 26.75 -17.63
CA ALA A 168 -8.17 26.36 -17.80
C ALA A 168 -7.49 25.94 -16.49
N CYS A 169 -8.22 25.21 -15.63
CA CYS A 169 -7.66 24.59 -14.45
C CYS A 169 -6.50 23.68 -14.86
N LYS A 170 -5.32 23.86 -14.23
CA LYS A 170 -4.11 23.10 -14.57
C LYS A 170 -4.09 21.71 -13.95
N SER A 171 -4.85 21.53 -12.88
CA SER A 171 -4.89 20.29 -12.12
C SER A 171 -5.49 19.17 -12.97
N PRO A 172 -4.83 17.99 -13.07
CA PRO A 172 -5.43 16.85 -13.72
C PRO A 172 -6.72 16.44 -12.99
N ILE A 173 -7.76 16.15 -13.76
CA ILE A 173 -9.06 15.70 -13.24
C ILE A 173 -9.20 14.20 -13.52
N VAL A 174 -9.53 13.41 -12.49
CA VAL A 174 -9.85 11.98 -12.60
C VAL A 174 -11.26 11.74 -12.11
N ALA A 175 -12.07 11.12 -12.96
CA ALA A 175 -13.45 10.78 -12.66
C ALA A 175 -13.57 9.53 -11.77
N LEU A 176 -14.46 9.56 -10.78
CA LEU A 176 -14.94 8.38 -10.05
C LEU A 176 -16.32 8.03 -10.59
N THR A 177 -16.47 6.86 -11.23
CA THR A 177 -17.71 6.46 -11.93
C THR A 177 -18.20 5.09 -11.50
N ALA A 178 -19.52 4.91 -11.38
CA ALA A 178 -20.13 3.61 -11.07
C ALA A 178 -20.06 2.57 -12.21
N ASN A 179 -19.81 3.01 -13.46
CA ASN A 179 -19.69 2.11 -14.61
C ASN A 179 -18.67 2.66 -15.61
N ALA A 180 -17.69 1.84 -16.01
CA ALA A 180 -16.65 2.22 -16.98
C ALA A 180 -16.94 1.74 -18.41
N PHE A 181 -18.16 1.31 -18.70
CA PHE A 181 -18.54 1.02 -20.08
C PHE A 181 -18.50 2.30 -20.93
N GLU A 182 -18.16 2.11 -22.21
CA GLU A 182 -17.53 3.07 -23.13
C GLU A 182 -18.25 4.44 -23.25
N ASP A 183 -19.56 4.49 -23.06
CA ASP A 183 -20.35 5.73 -23.22
C ASP A 183 -20.01 6.83 -22.19
N MET A 184 -19.71 6.48 -20.93
CA MET A 184 -19.39 7.49 -19.90
C MET A 184 -17.93 7.94 -19.97
N ALA A 185 -17.03 7.13 -20.53
CA ALA A 185 -15.62 7.47 -20.65
C ALA A 185 -15.41 8.62 -21.65
N GLU A 186 -16.15 8.60 -22.76
CA GLU A 186 -16.08 9.64 -23.79
C GLU A 186 -16.58 10.99 -23.26
N ASP A 187 -17.70 11.01 -22.54
CA ASP A 187 -18.22 12.21 -21.86
C ASP A 187 -17.21 12.80 -20.87
N CYS A 188 -16.57 11.95 -20.05
CA CYS A 188 -15.56 12.40 -19.10
C CYS A 188 -14.35 13.02 -19.81
N ILE A 189 -13.88 12.40 -20.91
CA ILE A 189 -12.76 12.92 -21.70
C ILE A 189 -13.13 14.26 -22.34
N ASN A 190 -14.32 14.37 -22.92
CA ASN A 190 -14.84 15.60 -23.52
C ASN A 190 -15.00 16.73 -22.50
N ALA A 191 -15.36 16.40 -21.26
CA ALA A 191 -15.41 17.34 -20.14
C ALA A 191 -14.02 17.72 -19.60
N GLY A 192 -12.93 17.15 -20.12
CA GLY A 192 -11.55 17.49 -19.74
C GLY A 192 -10.91 16.56 -18.70
N CYS A 193 -11.53 15.42 -18.38
CA CYS A 193 -10.92 14.44 -17.49
C CYS A 193 -9.73 13.75 -18.17
N ARG A 194 -8.63 13.55 -17.42
CA ARG A 194 -7.43 12.82 -17.86
C ARG A 194 -7.46 11.33 -17.55
N GLY A 195 -8.49 10.87 -16.85
CA GLY A 195 -8.67 9.45 -16.54
C GLY A 195 -9.91 9.20 -15.70
N PHE A 196 -10.14 7.93 -15.36
CA PHE A 196 -11.24 7.51 -14.53
C PHE A 196 -10.89 6.29 -13.66
N LEU A 197 -11.62 6.16 -12.56
CA LEU A 197 -11.64 5.03 -11.64
C LEU A 197 -13.08 4.54 -11.49
N THR A 198 -13.27 3.23 -11.52
CA THR A 198 -14.57 2.60 -11.27
C THR A 198 -14.87 2.56 -9.78
N LYS A 199 -16.15 2.69 -9.42
CA LYS A 199 -16.69 2.32 -8.11
C LYS A 199 -17.23 0.87 -8.20
N PRO A 200 -16.98 0.00 -7.20
CA PRO A 200 -16.18 0.25 -6.00
C PRO A 200 -14.70 0.48 -6.35
N ILE A 201 -14.04 1.37 -5.60
CA ILE A 201 -12.66 1.79 -5.87
C ILE A 201 -11.71 0.62 -5.58
N ASP A 202 -11.08 0.12 -6.64
CA ASP A 202 -9.98 -0.83 -6.51
C ASP A 202 -8.74 -0.11 -5.94
N ARG A 203 -8.25 -0.58 -4.77
CA ARG A 203 -7.10 0.03 -4.09
C ARG A 203 -5.84 0.06 -4.95
N SER A 204 -5.55 -1.01 -5.69
CA SER A 204 -4.33 -1.09 -6.50
C SER A 204 -4.35 -0.02 -7.60
N ARG A 205 -5.46 0.07 -8.33
CA ARG A 205 -5.68 1.05 -9.39
C ARG A 205 -5.74 2.49 -8.84
N PHE A 206 -6.32 2.68 -7.65
CA PHE A 206 -6.32 3.97 -6.97
C PHE A 206 -4.90 4.49 -6.72
N TYR A 207 -4.04 3.67 -6.12
CA TYR A 207 -2.64 4.06 -5.88
C TYR A 207 -1.86 4.23 -7.18
N GLN A 208 -2.14 3.45 -8.23
CA GLN A 208 -1.54 3.69 -9.57
C GLN A 208 -1.88 5.08 -10.11
N VAL A 209 -3.14 5.52 -9.97
CA VAL A 209 -3.57 6.86 -10.37
C VAL A 209 -2.83 7.93 -9.55
N LEU A 210 -2.73 7.75 -8.22
CA LEU A 210 -2.00 8.71 -7.39
C LEU A 210 -0.53 8.82 -7.82
N ARG A 211 0.17 7.71 -8.05
CA ARG A 211 1.57 7.71 -8.53
C ARG A 211 1.74 8.32 -9.91
N LYS A 212 0.71 8.25 -10.77
CA LYS A 212 0.74 8.83 -12.11
C LYS A 212 0.73 10.37 -12.06
N TYR A 213 0.00 10.96 -11.12
CA TYR A 213 -0.24 12.41 -11.10
C TYR A 213 0.52 13.15 -9.99
N LEU A 214 0.96 12.46 -8.95
CA LEU A 214 1.63 13.06 -7.80
C LEU A 214 3.13 12.72 -7.77
N ALA A 215 3.92 13.59 -7.16
CA ALA A 215 5.35 13.37 -7.02
C ALA A 215 5.61 12.23 -6.04
N ALA A 216 6.48 11.29 -6.43
CA ALA A 216 6.98 10.27 -5.51
C ALA A 216 7.74 10.94 -4.36
N SER A 217 7.49 10.50 -3.13
CA SER A 217 8.13 11.05 -1.94
C SER A 217 8.58 9.90 -1.03
N PRO A 218 9.53 9.05 -1.48
CA PRO A 218 9.90 7.82 -0.77
C PRO A 218 10.48 8.09 0.63
N ASP A 219 11.06 9.28 0.84
CA ASP A 219 11.62 9.69 2.13
C ASP A 219 10.58 10.36 3.05
N LYS A 220 9.36 10.62 2.57
CA LYS A 220 8.31 11.23 3.38
C LYS A 220 7.84 10.25 4.43
N ILE A 221 8.00 10.65 5.69
CA ILE A 221 7.57 9.85 6.82
C ILE A 221 6.10 10.21 7.09
N ILE A 222 5.20 9.27 6.78
CA ILE A 222 3.77 9.45 7.01
C ILE A 222 3.48 9.25 8.50
N PRO A 223 2.90 10.25 9.20
CA PRO A 223 2.49 10.10 10.59
C PRO A 223 1.55 8.90 10.75
N LEU A 224 1.82 8.06 11.74
CA LEU A 224 0.96 6.94 12.09
C LEU A 224 0.02 7.39 13.20
N ARG A 225 -1.21 7.77 12.83
CA ARG A 225 -2.26 8.20 13.77
C ARG A 225 -3.00 6.99 14.34
N SER A 226 -3.35 7.07 15.61
CA SER A 226 -4.29 6.12 16.22
C SER A 226 -5.71 6.46 15.77
N SER A 227 -6.45 5.46 15.31
CA SER A 227 -7.86 5.63 14.93
C SER A 227 -8.75 5.99 16.12
N LEU A 228 -8.30 5.76 17.36
CA LEU A 228 -9.09 6.07 18.55
C LEU A 228 -9.11 7.55 18.88
N LEU A 229 -8.14 8.34 18.40
CA LEU A 229 -8.07 9.77 18.70
C LEU A 229 -9.11 10.60 17.95
N ASP A 230 -9.64 10.07 16.85
CA ASP A 230 -10.67 10.75 16.07
C ASP A 230 -12.01 10.75 16.84
N ASP A 231 -12.31 9.67 17.57
CA ASP A 231 -13.56 9.48 18.32
C ASP A 231 -13.43 9.75 19.83
N GLU A 232 -12.28 9.43 20.44
CA GLU A 232 -12.04 9.48 21.89
C GLU A 232 -10.77 10.29 22.24
N PRO A 233 -10.84 11.65 22.19
CA PRO A 233 -9.69 12.51 22.47
C PRO A 233 -9.12 12.34 23.88
N GLU A 234 -9.91 11.89 24.85
CA GLU A 234 -9.43 11.67 26.23
C GLU A 234 -8.39 10.55 26.33
N LEU A 235 -8.28 9.67 25.32
CA LEU A 235 -7.29 8.60 25.28
C LEU A 235 -5.88 9.07 24.92
N LEU A 236 -5.68 10.35 24.60
CA LEU A 236 -4.39 10.90 24.18
C LEU A 236 -3.24 10.57 25.12
N ASP A 237 -3.43 10.73 26.43
CA ASP A 237 -2.39 10.43 27.42
C ASP A 237 -2.03 8.95 27.48
N LEU A 238 -3.02 8.08 27.28
CA LEU A 238 -2.82 6.64 27.26
C LEU A 238 -2.05 6.21 25.99
N ILE A 239 -2.43 6.77 24.84
CA ILE A 239 -1.76 6.50 23.56
C ILE A 239 -0.32 7.02 23.59
N LYS A 240 -0.07 8.21 24.14
CA LYS A 240 1.31 8.73 24.35
C LYS A 240 2.15 7.79 25.23
N LYS A 241 1.56 7.23 26.30
CA LYS A 241 2.24 6.25 27.16
C LYS A 241 2.56 4.96 26.41
N TYR A 242 1.66 4.48 25.54
CA TYR A 242 1.94 3.34 24.67
C TYR A 242 3.08 3.64 23.69
N THR A 243 3.01 4.78 22.97
CA THR A 243 4.07 5.19 22.03
C THR A 243 5.43 5.26 22.73
N ALA A 244 5.50 5.79 23.96
CA ALA A 244 6.74 5.86 24.73
C ALA A 244 7.32 4.49 25.12
N LYS A 245 6.47 3.47 25.31
CA LYS A 245 6.90 2.09 25.64
C LYS A 245 7.22 1.24 24.40
N TYR A 246 6.77 1.67 23.24
CA TYR A 246 6.87 0.89 22.00
C TYR A 246 8.32 0.51 21.63
N PRO A 247 9.33 1.40 21.72
CA PRO A 247 10.71 1.04 21.36
C PRO A 247 11.28 -0.14 22.14
N SER A 248 11.02 -0.21 23.46
CA SER A 248 11.49 -1.35 24.27
C SER A 248 10.79 -2.65 23.87
N MET A 249 9.49 -2.60 23.56
CA MET A 249 8.75 -3.78 23.10
C MET A 249 9.34 -4.34 21.80
N ILE A 250 9.66 -3.47 20.84
CA ILE A 250 10.26 -3.91 19.56
C ILE A 250 11.70 -4.41 19.76
N GLN A 251 12.49 -3.76 20.62
CA GLN A 251 13.84 -4.26 20.94
C GLN A 251 13.81 -5.67 21.54
N ASP A 252 12.89 -5.95 22.46
CA ASP A 252 12.77 -7.27 23.07
C ASP A 252 12.26 -8.32 22.07
N LEU A 253 11.34 -7.94 21.15
CA LEU A 253 10.94 -8.81 20.04
C LEU A 253 12.13 -9.14 19.11
N LYS A 254 12.97 -8.16 18.75
CA LYS A 254 14.15 -8.41 17.89
C LYS A 254 15.17 -9.31 18.57
N LYS A 255 15.44 -9.13 19.86
CA LYS A 255 16.33 -10.01 20.63
C LYS A 255 15.83 -11.45 20.66
N THR A 256 14.54 -11.67 20.91
CA THR A 256 13.99 -13.03 20.98
C THR A 256 14.03 -13.73 19.62
N PHE A 257 13.89 -12.98 18.51
CA PHE A 257 14.06 -13.51 17.15
C PHE A 257 15.47 -14.09 16.89
N GLU A 258 16.51 -13.44 17.42
CA GLU A 258 17.91 -13.83 17.21
C GLU A 258 18.35 -15.03 18.07
N TYR A 259 17.87 -15.12 19.32
CA TYR A 259 18.48 -15.99 20.34
C TYR A 259 17.59 -17.10 20.93
N THR A 260 16.29 -17.18 20.61
CA THR A 260 15.37 -18.12 21.26
C THR A 260 14.80 -19.19 20.31
N ASP A 261 14.25 -20.26 20.91
CA ASP A 261 13.60 -21.40 20.23
C ASP A 261 12.25 -21.05 19.56
N GLY A 262 11.88 -19.77 19.55
CA GLY A 262 10.71 -19.22 18.88
C GLY A 262 9.50 -19.03 19.80
N SER A 263 9.44 -19.71 20.94
CA SER A 263 8.29 -19.64 21.86
C SER A 263 8.08 -18.25 22.47
N GLU A 264 9.17 -17.62 22.95
CA GLU A 264 9.14 -16.27 23.51
C GLU A 264 8.87 -15.19 22.44
N PHE A 265 9.43 -15.37 21.24
CA PHE A 265 9.17 -14.49 20.09
C PHE A 265 7.69 -14.46 19.71
N GLU A 266 7.02 -15.62 19.68
CA GLU A 266 5.60 -15.70 19.37
C GLU A 266 4.71 -15.02 20.41
N MET A 267 5.07 -15.13 21.68
CA MET A 267 4.35 -14.48 22.78
C MET A 267 4.45 -12.95 22.67
N LEU A 268 5.67 -12.41 22.50
CA LEU A 268 5.87 -10.97 22.32
C LEU A 268 5.20 -10.45 21.05
N LEU A 269 5.23 -11.23 19.96
CA LEU A 269 4.55 -10.88 18.71
C LEU A 269 3.04 -10.81 18.88
N HIS A 270 2.46 -11.74 19.64
CA HIS A 270 1.04 -11.73 19.99
C HIS A 270 0.68 -10.49 20.82
N ASP A 271 1.50 -10.12 21.80
CA ASP A 271 1.27 -8.93 22.63
C ASP A 271 1.38 -7.64 21.82
N ILE A 272 2.35 -7.54 20.90
CA ILE A 272 2.46 -6.40 19.97
C ILE A 272 1.24 -6.31 19.07
N LYS A 273 0.76 -7.44 18.54
CA LYS A 273 -0.48 -7.50 17.75
C LYS A 273 -1.68 -7.00 18.56
N SER A 274 -1.87 -7.51 19.78
CA SER A 274 -3.02 -7.16 20.62
C SER A 274 -2.99 -5.70 21.06
N THR A 275 -1.83 -5.21 21.50
CA THR A 275 -1.67 -3.82 21.93
C THR A 275 -1.81 -2.84 20.77
N GLY A 276 -1.30 -3.17 19.58
CA GLY A 276 -1.50 -2.38 18.36
C GLY A 276 -2.99 -2.13 18.09
N GLY A 277 -3.80 -3.19 18.09
CA GLY A 277 -5.26 -3.07 17.92
C GLY A 277 -5.94 -2.27 19.04
N ASN A 278 -5.61 -2.57 20.30
CA ASN A 278 -6.22 -1.91 21.47
C ASN A 278 -5.94 -0.40 21.53
N TYR A 279 -4.84 0.08 20.92
CA TYR A 279 -4.48 1.50 20.87
C TYR A 279 -4.79 2.15 19.51
N GLY A 280 -5.51 1.49 18.62
CA GLY A 280 -5.94 2.07 17.33
C GLY A 280 -4.86 2.10 16.25
N PHE A 281 -3.78 1.34 16.38
CA PHE A 281 -2.67 1.28 15.43
C PHE A 281 -2.75 0.00 14.58
N MET A 282 -3.71 -0.06 13.65
CA MET A 282 -3.97 -1.24 12.83
C MET A 282 -2.75 -1.73 12.03
N LEU A 283 -1.89 -0.82 11.57
CA LEU A 283 -0.66 -1.19 10.86
C LEU A 283 0.29 -2.07 11.69
N ILE A 284 0.35 -1.85 13.01
CA ILE A 284 1.13 -2.70 13.94
C ILE A 284 0.54 -4.11 13.96
N THR A 285 -0.80 -4.22 14.05
CA THR A 285 -1.53 -5.49 14.03
C THR A 285 -1.27 -6.25 12.73
N ASP A 286 -1.34 -5.58 11.58
CA ASP A 286 -1.16 -6.17 10.26
C ASP A 286 0.27 -6.69 10.08
N LEU A 287 1.27 -5.90 10.45
CA LEU A 287 2.68 -6.32 10.42
C LEU A 287 2.92 -7.54 11.32
N ALA A 288 2.34 -7.56 12.52
CA ALA A 288 2.46 -8.70 13.41
C ALA A 288 1.80 -9.98 12.85
N VAL A 289 0.67 -9.85 12.17
CA VAL A 289 0.01 -10.96 11.46
C VAL A 289 0.87 -11.48 10.30
N MET A 290 1.48 -10.58 9.52
CA MET A 290 2.38 -10.95 8.44
C MET A 290 3.61 -11.69 8.97
N ILE A 291 4.25 -11.17 10.02
CA ILE A 291 5.38 -11.84 10.68
C ILE A 291 4.98 -13.23 11.14
N LYS A 292 3.82 -13.37 11.80
CA LYS A 292 3.33 -14.68 12.27
C LYS A 292 3.09 -15.65 11.12
N THR A 293 2.58 -15.15 9.99
CA THR A 293 2.37 -15.95 8.78
C THR A 293 3.70 -16.46 8.20
N HIS A 294 4.71 -15.59 8.09
CA HIS A 294 6.05 -15.99 7.63
C HIS A 294 6.74 -16.94 8.62
N LEU A 295 6.51 -16.76 9.92
CA LEU A 295 7.01 -17.65 10.96
C LEU A 295 6.44 -19.07 10.82
N ASN A 296 5.12 -19.19 10.65
CA ASN A 296 4.43 -20.47 10.45
C ASN A 296 4.89 -21.17 9.16
N ASN A 297 5.27 -20.39 8.13
CA ASN A 297 5.78 -20.92 6.86
C ASN A 297 7.30 -21.16 6.87
N HIS A 298 7.96 -21.06 8.04
CA HIS A 298 9.42 -21.19 8.21
C HIS A 298 10.24 -20.24 7.32
N ASN A 299 9.66 -19.12 6.89
CA ASN A 299 10.32 -18.11 6.06
C ASN A 299 10.92 -16.99 6.93
N ARG A 300 11.97 -17.32 7.69
CA ARG A 300 12.62 -16.36 8.61
C ARG A 300 13.26 -15.16 7.92
N ILE A 301 13.70 -15.30 6.67
CA ILE A 301 14.33 -14.21 5.91
C ILE A 301 13.33 -13.07 5.67
N ALA A 302 12.07 -13.40 5.37
CA ALA A 302 11.01 -12.42 5.17
C ALA A 302 10.58 -11.69 6.46
N ILE A 303 10.94 -12.19 7.64
CA ILE A 303 10.61 -11.57 8.93
C ILE A 303 11.53 -10.39 9.25
N VAL A 304 12.81 -10.48 8.93
CA VAL A 304 13.81 -9.44 9.24
C VAL A 304 13.35 -8.04 8.82
N PRO A 305 12.96 -7.80 7.56
CA PRO A 305 12.57 -6.45 7.17
C PRO A 305 11.23 -6.03 7.83
N LEU A 306 10.34 -6.99 8.20
CA LEU A 306 9.07 -6.66 8.86
C LEU A 306 9.30 -6.17 10.30
N LEU A 307 10.34 -6.71 10.95
CA LEU A 307 10.80 -6.21 12.24
C LEU A 307 11.40 -4.81 12.13
N ASP A 308 12.14 -4.53 11.05
CA ASP A 308 12.68 -3.19 10.79
C ASP A 308 11.56 -2.18 10.49
N GLU A 309 10.49 -2.59 9.80
CA GLU A 309 9.33 -1.72 9.60
C GLU A 309 8.57 -1.46 10.91
N LEU A 310 8.36 -2.49 11.74
CA LEU A 310 7.79 -2.30 13.08
C LEU A 310 8.62 -1.29 13.90
N GLU A 311 9.94 -1.39 13.87
CA GLU A 311 10.82 -0.43 14.54
C GLU A 311 10.66 1.00 13.99
N SER A 312 10.49 1.14 12.67
CA SER A 312 10.29 2.41 11.99
C SER A 312 9.01 3.14 12.44
N LEU A 313 7.96 2.39 12.83
CA LEU A 313 6.66 2.95 13.20
C LEU A 313 6.72 3.90 14.40
N HIS A 314 7.69 3.75 15.30
CA HIS A 314 7.83 4.65 16.45
C HIS A 314 7.97 6.11 16.02
N LYS A 315 8.84 6.37 15.04
CA LYS A 315 9.07 7.72 14.51
C LYS A 315 7.79 8.28 13.88
N ARG A 316 7.02 7.43 13.19
CA ARG A 316 5.74 7.80 12.58
C ARG A 316 4.68 8.13 13.61
N MET A 317 4.62 7.40 14.73
CA MET A 317 3.71 7.70 15.84
C MET A 317 4.02 9.03 16.52
N LEU A 318 5.30 9.37 16.71
CA LEU A 318 5.69 10.65 17.31
C LEU A 318 5.22 11.85 16.49
N LEU A 319 5.36 11.78 15.16
CA LEU A 319 4.89 12.82 14.23
C LEU A 319 3.37 13.03 14.25
N ALA A 320 2.61 12.09 14.80
CA ALA A 320 1.16 12.24 14.93
C ALA A 320 0.74 13.16 16.10
N PHE A 321 1.67 13.46 17.02
CA PHE A 321 1.41 14.33 18.17
C PHE A 321 1.96 15.76 18.02
N GLU A 322 2.70 16.02 16.94
CA GLU A 322 3.22 17.34 16.56
C GLU A 322 2.17 18.15 15.79
#